data_AF-A0A7J7VWH4-F1
#
_entry.id   AF-A0A7J7VWH4-F1
#
_cell.length_a   1.000
_cell.length_b   1.000
_cell.length_c   1.000
_cell.angle_alpha   90.00
_cell.angle_beta   90.00
_cell.angle_gamma   90.00
#
_symmetry.space_group_name_H-M   'P 1'
#
loop_
_entity.id
_entity.type
_entity.pdbx_description
1 polymer ?
#
loop_
_entity_poly.entity_id
_entity_poly.type
_entity_poly.pdbx_seq_one_letter_code
_entity_poly.pdbx_strand_id
1 'polypeptide(L)'
;MVVKKKKEIQVTALTVCHQDLETLRTLADVERENLASLLLHCVQLTDGVSQIRYVKQIVPLLEKADKNGMCDPTIRSCLDILAGIYLSLSIKNPLKKVLASSLNCLPEFFLTEAIQSFTSRLQKELNTTDLYSYRKVIDNISSCMENFKLGITSVNNLLENVLYFLQKSLIEITEENRKFAGNHIVQTQLMNDLLVGIRVSVMLVQKVQGLQRINSNISSSPTWQSMCELLSIFTKFLSDDDLLRTIQSTSGLAVILFIKAMFHPPEKIPDLFASLFCGLHERPGVVCALLQESLLC
;
A
#
# COMPACT_ATOMS: atom_id res chain seq x y z
N MET A 1 -32.03 -0.11 27.63
CA MET A 1 -31.09 -0.99 26.87
C MET A 1 -31.02 -0.49 25.43
N VAL A 2 -29.92 0.15 25.03
CA VAL A 2 -29.72 0.55 23.63
C VAL A 2 -29.29 -0.68 22.84
N VAL A 3 -30.19 -1.25 22.06
CA VAL A 3 -29.91 -2.37 21.17
C VAL A 3 -29.01 -1.88 20.05
N LYS A 4 -27.71 -2.22 20.11
CA LYS A 4 -26.77 -2.01 19.00
C LYS A 4 -27.29 -2.79 17.79
N LYS A 5 -27.85 -2.09 16.80
CA LYS A 5 -28.11 -2.66 15.46
C LYS A 5 -26.80 -3.22 14.92
N LYS A 6 -26.71 -4.54 14.82
CA LYS A 6 -25.59 -5.25 14.19
C LYS A 6 -25.62 -4.86 12.72
N LYS A 7 -24.68 -4.00 12.29
CA LYS A 7 -24.57 -3.57 10.90
C LYS A 7 -24.25 -4.82 10.08
N GLU A 8 -25.22 -5.33 9.31
CA GLU A 8 -24.98 -6.45 8.41
C GLU A 8 -23.84 -6.06 7.47
N ILE A 9 -22.76 -6.82 7.54
CA ILE A 9 -21.59 -6.61 6.70
C ILE A 9 -21.96 -7.19 5.34
N GLN A 10 -22.43 -6.35 4.43
CA GLN A 10 -22.67 -6.74 3.05
C GLN A 10 -21.32 -7.12 2.41
N VAL A 11 -21.18 -8.38 2.00
CA VAL A 11 -19.99 -8.85 1.30
C VAL A 11 -20.19 -8.60 -0.19
N THR A 12 -19.61 -7.52 -0.71
CA THR A 12 -19.63 -7.23 -2.15
C THR A 12 -18.89 -8.33 -2.89
N ALA A 13 -19.46 -8.82 -3.99
CA ALA A 13 -18.86 -9.87 -4.80
C ALA A 13 -17.51 -9.43 -5.42
N LEU A 14 -16.64 -10.41 -5.69
CA LEU A 14 -15.39 -10.21 -6.42
C LEU A 14 -15.66 -9.68 -7.82
N THR A 15 -14.79 -8.78 -8.27
CA THR A 15 -14.76 -8.31 -9.67
C THR A 15 -13.39 -8.56 -10.26
N VAL A 16 -13.38 -9.02 -11.51
CA VAL A 16 -12.17 -9.31 -12.27
C VAL A 16 -12.20 -8.52 -13.56
N CYS A 17 -11.05 -8.03 -14.03
CA CYS A 17 -11.00 -7.32 -15.29
C CYS A 17 -11.27 -8.27 -16.46
N HIS A 18 -11.74 -7.73 -17.58
CA HIS A 18 -12.15 -8.56 -18.71
C HIS A 18 -11.02 -9.49 -19.19
N GLN A 19 -9.79 -8.99 -19.27
CA GLN A 19 -8.63 -9.78 -19.68
C GLN A 19 -8.36 -10.98 -18.76
N ASP A 20 -8.38 -10.74 -17.45
CA ASP A 20 -8.16 -11.79 -16.44
C ASP A 20 -9.28 -12.84 -16.50
N LEU A 21 -10.51 -12.43 -16.79
CA LEU A 21 -11.65 -13.33 -16.93
C LEU A 21 -11.56 -14.21 -18.19
N GLU A 22 -11.12 -13.66 -19.32
CA GLU A 22 -10.86 -14.46 -20.52
C GLU A 22 -9.71 -15.44 -20.31
N THR A 23 -8.63 -15.01 -19.62
CA THR A 23 -7.53 -15.90 -19.25
C THR A 23 -7.99 -17.07 -18.37
N LEU A 24 -8.88 -16.84 -17.40
CA LEU A 24 -9.47 -17.92 -16.62
C LEU A 24 -10.28 -18.90 -17.50
N ARG A 25 -11.04 -18.40 -18.47
CA ARG A 25 -11.80 -19.25 -19.39
C ARG A 25 -10.91 -20.11 -20.28
N THR A 26 -9.78 -19.57 -20.74
CA THR A 26 -8.85 -20.34 -21.58
C THR A 26 -8.10 -21.42 -20.80
N LEU A 27 -7.90 -21.19 -19.50
CA LEU A 27 -7.11 -22.08 -18.63
C LEU A 27 -7.98 -23.07 -17.83
N ALA A 28 -9.29 -22.85 -17.76
CA ALA A 28 -10.21 -23.75 -17.10
C ALA A 28 -10.20 -25.13 -17.78
N ASP A 29 -9.96 -26.17 -16.99
CA ASP A 29 -10.03 -27.55 -17.43
C ASP A 29 -11.48 -28.02 -17.61
N VAL A 30 -11.66 -29.01 -18.48
CA VAL A 30 -12.97 -29.62 -18.74
C VAL A 30 -13.50 -30.34 -17.49
N GLU A 31 -12.59 -30.88 -16.67
CA GLU A 31 -12.90 -31.62 -15.44
C GLU A 31 -13.22 -30.70 -14.24
N ARG A 32 -12.93 -29.40 -14.36
CA ARG A 32 -13.15 -28.35 -13.33
C ARG A 32 -12.42 -28.56 -12.02
N GLU A 33 -11.31 -29.28 -12.03
CA GLU A 33 -10.54 -29.60 -10.83
C GLU A 33 -9.33 -28.66 -10.63
N ASN A 34 -8.94 -27.93 -11.68
CA ASN A 34 -7.80 -27.03 -11.61
C ASN A 34 -8.13 -25.67 -10.94
N LEU A 35 -7.08 -24.94 -10.55
CA LEU A 35 -7.23 -23.64 -9.88
C LEU A 35 -7.96 -22.60 -10.75
N ALA A 36 -7.74 -22.62 -12.08
CA ALA A 36 -8.39 -21.68 -12.99
C ALA A 36 -9.91 -21.87 -13.01
N SER A 37 -10.38 -23.12 -13.05
CA SER A 37 -11.80 -23.48 -12.97
C SER A 37 -12.43 -23.06 -11.64
N LEU A 38 -11.71 -23.27 -10.53
CA LEU A 38 -12.16 -22.81 -9.22
C LEU A 38 -12.32 -21.28 -9.18
N LEU A 39 -11.33 -20.54 -9.69
CA LEU A 39 -11.38 -19.07 -9.73
C LEU A 39 -12.47 -18.57 -10.68
N LEU A 40 -12.63 -19.19 -11.84
CA LEU A 40 -13.67 -18.84 -12.80
C LEU A 40 -15.06 -18.99 -12.18
N HIS A 41 -15.31 -20.13 -11.52
CA HIS A 41 -16.58 -20.35 -10.83
C HIS A 41 -16.76 -19.35 -9.68
N CYS A 42 -15.72 -19.06 -8.90
CA CYS A 42 -15.77 -18.07 -7.82
C CYS A 42 -16.20 -16.69 -8.33
N VAL A 43 -15.62 -16.23 -9.44
CA VAL A 43 -15.89 -14.90 -10.01
C VAL A 43 -17.28 -14.81 -10.65
N GLN A 44 -17.84 -15.92 -11.13
CA GLN A 44 -19.20 -15.97 -11.67
C GLN A 44 -20.30 -15.88 -10.60
N LEU A 45 -19.97 -16.10 -9.33
CA LEU A 45 -20.93 -15.97 -8.24
C LEU A 45 -21.25 -14.51 -7.95
N THR A 46 -22.53 -14.25 -7.69
CA THR A 46 -23.04 -12.92 -7.31
C THR A 46 -23.07 -12.69 -5.81
N ASP A 47 -22.86 -13.73 -5.01
CA ASP A 47 -22.85 -13.70 -3.55
C ASP A 47 -21.43 -13.78 -2.99
N GLY A 48 -21.01 -12.71 -2.29
CA GLY A 48 -19.70 -12.62 -1.67
C GLY A 48 -19.49 -13.64 -0.54
N VAL A 49 -20.56 -14.12 0.12
CA VAL A 49 -20.44 -15.15 1.16
C VAL A 49 -20.06 -16.51 0.56
N SER A 50 -20.68 -16.86 -0.56
CA SER A 50 -20.36 -18.06 -1.33
C SER A 50 -18.92 -18.02 -1.85
N GLN A 51 -18.46 -16.86 -2.33
CA GLN A 51 -17.07 -16.67 -2.78
C GLN A 51 -16.04 -16.92 -1.68
N ILE A 52 -16.34 -16.62 -0.41
CA ILE A 52 -15.45 -16.92 0.73
C ILE A 52 -15.14 -18.43 0.79
N ARG A 53 -16.13 -19.30 0.51
CA ARG A 53 -15.92 -20.76 0.52
C ARG A 53 -14.92 -21.19 -0.55
N TYR A 54 -15.00 -20.61 -1.75
CA TYR A 54 -14.08 -20.93 -2.85
C TYR A 54 -12.68 -20.38 -2.58
N VAL A 55 -12.55 -19.16 -2.04
CA VAL A 55 -11.24 -18.61 -1.66
C VAL A 55 -10.50 -19.53 -0.67
N LYS A 56 -11.22 -20.12 0.29
CA LYS A 56 -10.64 -21.07 1.26
C LYS A 56 -10.15 -22.38 0.63
N GLN A 57 -10.61 -22.74 -0.57
CA GLN A 57 -10.19 -23.95 -1.27
C GLN A 57 -8.92 -23.74 -2.11
N ILE A 58 -8.47 -22.50 -2.31
CA ILE A 58 -7.26 -22.18 -3.09
C ILE A 58 -6.04 -22.92 -2.55
N VAL A 59 -5.78 -22.83 -1.24
CA VAL A 59 -4.61 -23.48 -0.62
C VAL A 59 -4.69 -25.01 -0.69
N PRO A 60 -5.81 -25.66 -0.27
CA PRO A 60 -5.95 -27.11 -0.41
C PRO A 60 -5.76 -27.64 -1.84
N LEU A 61 -6.16 -26.89 -2.87
CA LEU A 61 -5.92 -27.29 -4.26
C LEU A 61 -4.45 -27.18 -4.63
N LEU A 62 -3.79 -26.08 -4.26
CA LEU A 62 -2.36 -25.89 -4.51
C LEU A 62 -1.49 -26.90 -3.76
N GLU A 63 -1.91 -27.37 -2.58
CA GLU A 63 -1.21 -28.41 -1.85
C GLU A 63 -1.19 -29.76 -2.58
N LYS A 64 -2.26 -30.06 -3.34
CA LYS A 64 -2.43 -31.27 -4.15
C LYS A 64 -1.78 -31.18 -5.54
N ALA A 65 -1.46 -29.97 -6.00
CA ALA A 65 -0.83 -29.77 -7.30
C ALA A 65 0.55 -30.45 -7.34
N ASP A 66 0.88 -31.02 -8.50
CA ASP A 66 2.16 -31.70 -8.71
C ASP A 66 3.33 -30.73 -8.56
N LYS A 67 4.33 -31.12 -7.74
CA LYS A 67 5.48 -30.29 -7.35
C LYS A 67 6.77 -30.74 -8.05
N ASN A 68 6.65 -31.43 -9.19
CA ASN A 68 7.76 -32.01 -9.97
C ASN A 68 8.69 -30.97 -10.66
N GLY A 69 9.08 -29.91 -9.95
CA GLY A 69 10.26 -29.08 -10.24
C GLY A 69 10.00 -27.67 -10.74
N MET A 70 8.97 -27.44 -11.56
CA MET A 70 8.60 -26.10 -12.05
C MET A 70 7.12 -25.78 -11.80
N CYS A 71 6.85 -24.54 -11.40
CA CYS A 71 5.49 -24.05 -11.25
C CYS A 71 4.78 -24.01 -12.61
N ASP A 72 3.66 -24.73 -12.70
CA ASP A 72 2.78 -24.77 -13.88
C ASP A 72 2.41 -23.35 -14.33
N PRO A 73 2.60 -22.99 -15.62
CA PRO A 73 2.15 -21.72 -16.19
C PRO A 73 0.69 -21.35 -15.86
N THR A 74 -0.18 -22.34 -15.73
CA THR A 74 -1.59 -22.16 -15.35
C THR A 74 -1.70 -21.63 -13.92
N ILE A 75 -0.95 -22.23 -12.98
CA ILE A 75 -0.91 -21.78 -11.59
C ILE A 75 -0.32 -20.37 -11.50
N ARG A 76 0.77 -20.10 -12.23
CA ARG A 76 1.37 -18.75 -12.28
C ARG A 76 0.36 -17.70 -12.74
N SER A 77 -0.40 -17.99 -13.79
CA SER A 77 -1.45 -17.10 -14.29
C SER A 77 -2.56 -16.90 -13.26
N CYS A 78 -2.96 -17.96 -12.55
CA CYS A 78 -3.94 -17.88 -11.47
C CYS A 78 -3.45 -17.02 -10.29
N LEU A 79 -2.16 -17.11 -9.92
CA LEU A 79 -1.56 -16.27 -8.88
C LEU A 79 -1.54 -14.78 -9.28
N ASP A 80 -1.26 -14.49 -10.56
CA ASP A 80 -1.36 -13.14 -11.11
C ASP A 80 -2.78 -12.57 -11.07
N ILE A 81 -3.78 -13.39 -11.42
CA ILE A 81 -5.19 -13.01 -11.33
C ILE A 81 -5.63 -12.83 -9.87
N LEU A 82 -5.16 -13.67 -8.95
CA LEU A 82 -5.42 -13.52 -7.51
C LEU A 82 -4.84 -12.22 -6.95
N ALA A 83 -3.66 -11.81 -7.41
CA ALA A 83 -3.09 -10.50 -7.09
C ALA A 83 -3.98 -9.37 -7.60
N GLY A 84 -4.46 -9.47 -8.85
CA GLY A 84 -5.41 -8.51 -9.44
C GLY A 84 -6.72 -8.41 -8.65
N ILE A 85 -7.31 -9.54 -8.28
CA ILE A 85 -8.51 -9.62 -7.43
C ILE A 85 -8.25 -8.94 -6.08
N TYR A 86 -7.14 -9.25 -5.42
CA TYR A 86 -6.83 -8.66 -4.12
C TYR A 86 -6.76 -7.13 -4.18
N LEU A 87 -6.12 -6.59 -5.22
CA LEU A 87 -5.94 -5.14 -5.41
C LEU A 87 -7.21 -4.44 -5.92
N SER A 88 -8.16 -5.15 -6.51
CA SER A 88 -9.46 -4.58 -6.91
C SER A 88 -10.43 -4.44 -5.73
N LEU A 89 -10.26 -5.24 -4.67
CA LEU A 89 -11.15 -5.22 -3.51
C LEU A 89 -10.92 -4.01 -2.61
N SER A 90 -12.02 -3.42 -2.13
CA SER A 90 -11.95 -2.37 -1.12
C SER A 90 -11.48 -2.92 0.24
N ILE A 91 -10.82 -2.08 1.04
CA ILE A 91 -10.37 -2.43 2.40
C ILE A 91 -11.53 -2.83 3.34
N LYS A 92 -12.76 -2.40 3.03
CA LYS A 92 -13.97 -2.72 3.79
C LYS A 92 -14.56 -4.08 3.41
N ASN A 93 -14.14 -4.67 2.29
CA ASN A 93 -14.66 -5.94 1.82
C ASN A 93 -14.01 -7.12 2.61
N PRO A 94 -14.81 -7.95 3.31
CA PRO A 94 -14.28 -9.12 4.03
C PRO A 94 -13.48 -10.09 3.17
N LEU A 95 -13.82 -10.22 1.87
CA LEU A 95 -13.09 -11.09 0.94
C LEU A 95 -11.61 -10.73 0.82
N LYS A 96 -11.25 -9.44 0.95
CA LYS A 96 -9.85 -9.00 0.91
C LYS A 96 -9.05 -9.63 2.06
N LYS A 97 -9.61 -9.64 3.27
CA LYS A 97 -8.98 -10.26 4.44
C LYS A 97 -8.91 -11.78 4.33
N VAL A 98 -9.96 -12.42 3.81
CA VAL A 98 -9.97 -13.86 3.58
C VAL A 98 -8.93 -14.27 2.54
N LEU A 99 -8.79 -13.49 1.46
CA LEU A 99 -7.75 -13.68 0.45
C LEU A 99 -6.35 -13.52 1.07
N ALA A 100 -6.08 -12.42 1.79
CA ALA A 100 -4.81 -12.24 2.47
C ALA A 100 -4.48 -13.42 3.41
N SER A 101 -5.45 -13.90 4.19
CA SER A 101 -5.27 -15.04 5.08
C SER A 101 -4.97 -16.33 4.32
N SER A 102 -5.65 -16.58 3.20
CA SER A 102 -5.43 -17.78 2.39
C SER A 102 -4.05 -17.71 1.71
N LEU A 103 -3.71 -16.55 1.15
CA LEU A 103 -2.43 -16.32 0.48
C LEU A 103 -1.24 -16.37 1.46
N ASN A 104 -1.43 -16.01 2.73
CA ASN A 104 -0.43 -16.20 3.78
C ASN A 104 -0.11 -17.68 4.08
N CYS A 105 -1.03 -18.58 3.73
CA CYS A 105 -0.89 -20.03 3.92
C CYS A 105 -0.46 -20.75 2.63
N LEU A 106 0.02 -20.02 1.61
CA LEU A 106 0.53 -20.63 0.40
C LEU A 106 1.72 -21.56 0.70
N PRO A 107 1.81 -22.72 0.02
CA PRO A 107 3.00 -23.56 0.06
C PRO A 107 4.24 -22.79 -0.40
N GLU A 108 5.39 -23.04 0.24
CA GLU A 108 6.65 -22.34 -0.02
C GLU A 108 7.06 -22.36 -1.50
N PHE A 109 6.80 -23.48 -2.17
CA PHE A 109 7.05 -23.68 -3.60
C PHE A 109 6.41 -22.60 -4.51
N PHE A 110 5.26 -22.03 -4.13
CA PHE A 110 4.55 -21.03 -4.92
C PHE A 110 4.81 -19.58 -4.47
N LEU A 111 5.56 -19.37 -3.37
CA LEU A 111 5.73 -18.05 -2.79
C LEU A 111 6.48 -17.11 -3.73
N THR A 112 7.51 -17.59 -4.43
CA THR A 112 8.30 -16.77 -5.35
C THR A 112 7.44 -16.21 -6.48
N GLU A 113 6.67 -17.06 -7.16
CA GLU A 113 5.75 -16.66 -8.23
C GLU A 113 4.65 -15.74 -7.70
N ALA A 114 4.08 -16.05 -6.52
CA ALA A 114 3.07 -15.20 -5.91
C ALA A 114 3.62 -13.80 -5.58
N ILE A 115 4.85 -13.70 -5.04
CA ILE A 115 5.52 -12.42 -4.76
C ILE A 115 5.73 -11.65 -6.07
N GLN A 116 6.21 -12.31 -7.13
CA GLN A 116 6.44 -11.67 -8.43
C GLN A 116 5.13 -11.13 -9.03
N SER A 117 4.06 -11.93 -9.01
CA SER A 117 2.72 -11.53 -9.46
C SER A 117 2.19 -10.32 -8.68
N PHE A 118 2.25 -10.35 -7.35
CA PHE A 118 1.82 -9.23 -6.52
C PHE A 118 2.67 -7.97 -6.74
N THR A 119 3.98 -8.13 -6.87
CA THR A 119 4.90 -7.02 -7.14
C THR A 119 4.56 -6.37 -8.48
N SER A 120 4.46 -7.15 -9.56
CA SER A 120 4.13 -6.63 -10.89
C SER A 120 2.77 -5.91 -10.93
N ARG A 121 1.72 -6.51 -10.33
CA ARG A 121 0.38 -5.91 -10.29
C ARG A 121 0.34 -4.64 -9.42
N LEU A 122 1.01 -4.63 -8.28
CA LEU A 122 1.11 -3.43 -7.43
C LEU A 122 1.88 -2.31 -8.14
N GLN A 123 2.96 -2.64 -8.83
CA GLN A 123 3.73 -1.65 -9.61
C GLN A 123 2.88 -0.98 -10.69
N LYS A 124 2.00 -1.73 -11.38
CA LYS A 124 1.05 -1.16 -12.35
C LYS A 124 0.09 -0.16 -11.69
N GLU A 125 -0.44 -0.46 -10.51
CA GLU A 125 -1.31 0.46 -9.76
C GLU A 125 -0.54 1.72 -9.30
N LEU A 126 0.71 1.59 -8.85
CA LEU A 126 1.57 2.73 -8.45
C LEU A 126 1.87 3.68 -9.63
N ASN A 127 1.93 3.16 -10.85
CA ASN A 127 2.20 3.95 -12.05
C ASN A 127 0.97 4.74 -12.55
N THR A 128 -0.16 4.70 -11.84
CA THR A 128 -1.35 5.46 -12.25
C THR A 128 -1.10 6.97 -12.24
N THR A 129 -1.71 7.66 -13.20
CA THR A 129 -1.75 9.11 -13.29
C THR A 129 -3.14 9.67 -13.01
N ASP A 130 -4.12 8.79 -12.74
CA ASP A 130 -5.48 9.18 -12.42
C ASP A 130 -5.60 9.49 -10.92
N LEU A 131 -5.83 10.78 -10.60
CA LEU A 131 -5.99 11.28 -9.24
C LEU A 131 -7.13 10.58 -8.50
N TYR A 132 -8.22 10.23 -9.18
CA TYR A 132 -9.37 9.55 -8.56
C TYR A 132 -9.03 8.12 -8.13
N SER A 133 -7.99 7.52 -8.73
CA SER A 133 -7.48 6.21 -8.37
C SER A 133 -6.49 6.24 -7.21
N TYR A 134 -5.91 7.39 -6.86
CA TYR A 134 -4.88 7.47 -5.80
C TYR A 134 -5.36 6.92 -4.48
N ARG A 135 -6.62 7.22 -4.12
CA ARG A 135 -7.18 6.72 -2.87
C ARG A 135 -7.18 5.19 -2.82
N LYS A 136 -7.57 4.53 -3.91
CA LYS A 136 -7.56 3.07 -4.03
C LYS A 136 -6.14 2.51 -3.89
N VAL A 137 -5.15 3.13 -4.55
CA VAL A 137 -3.75 2.70 -4.48
C VAL A 137 -3.19 2.86 -3.06
N ILE A 138 -3.46 3.97 -2.39
CA ILE A 138 -3.06 4.21 -0.99
C ILE A 138 -3.68 3.15 -0.07
N ASP A 139 -4.99 2.86 -0.20
CA ASP A 139 -5.66 1.81 0.58
C ASP A 139 -5.09 0.41 0.27
N ASN A 140 -4.65 0.17 -0.97
CA ASN A 140 -3.97 -1.07 -1.36
C ASN A 140 -2.60 -1.23 -0.71
N ILE A 141 -1.76 -0.18 -0.71
CA ILE A 141 -0.50 -0.15 0.03
C ILE A 141 -0.76 -0.43 1.51
N SER A 142 -1.78 0.22 2.10
CA SER A 142 -2.17 -0.01 3.49
C SER A 142 -2.52 -1.47 3.75
N SER A 143 -3.39 -2.03 2.91
CA SER A 143 -3.85 -3.41 3.04
C SER A 143 -2.70 -4.42 2.88
N CYS A 144 -1.75 -4.16 1.98
CA CYS A 144 -0.56 -5.00 1.81
C CYS A 144 0.30 -5.05 3.07
N MET A 145 0.35 -3.96 3.83
CA MET A 145 1.13 -3.87 5.07
C MET A 145 0.39 -4.36 6.32
N GLU A 146 -0.88 -4.77 6.22
CA GLU A 146 -1.71 -5.23 7.33
C GLU A 146 -1.77 -6.76 7.43
N ASN A 147 -0.84 -7.35 8.20
CA ASN A 147 -0.81 -8.79 8.50
C ASN A 147 -0.80 -9.70 7.25
N PHE A 148 -0.25 -9.20 6.14
CA PHE A 148 -0.15 -9.93 4.89
C PHE A 148 1.31 -10.03 4.46
N LYS A 149 1.93 -11.20 4.69
CA LYS A 149 3.38 -11.41 4.49
C LYS A 149 3.79 -11.19 3.03
N LEU A 150 3.00 -11.74 2.10
CA LEU A 150 3.21 -11.57 0.67
C LEU A 150 3.17 -10.09 0.27
N GLY A 151 2.15 -9.36 0.76
CA GLY A 151 1.99 -7.93 0.53
C GLY A 151 3.14 -7.09 1.10
N ILE A 152 3.59 -7.38 2.32
CA ILE A 152 4.77 -6.71 2.93
C ILE A 152 6.01 -6.91 2.06
N THR A 153 6.26 -8.14 1.61
CA THR A 153 7.41 -8.43 0.73
C THR A 153 7.30 -7.70 -0.61
N SER A 154 6.13 -7.68 -1.24
CA SER A 154 5.92 -6.94 -2.50
C SER A 154 6.08 -5.42 -2.34
N VAL A 155 5.62 -4.84 -1.22
CA VAL A 155 5.84 -3.42 -0.90
C VAL A 155 7.34 -3.14 -0.69
N ASN A 156 8.06 -4.02 0.01
CA ASN A 156 9.51 -3.89 0.21
C ASN A 156 10.28 -3.92 -1.12
N ASN A 157 9.89 -4.80 -2.04
CA ASN A 157 10.50 -4.89 -3.38
C ASN A 157 10.28 -3.63 -4.23
N LEU A 158 9.25 -2.83 -3.91
CA LEU A 158 8.85 -1.62 -4.63
C LEU A 158 9.02 -0.37 -3.76
N LEU A 159 9.86 -0.41 -2.72
CA LEU A 159 9.93 0.66 -1.73
C LEU A 159 10.14 2.04 -2.38
N GLU A 160 11.05 2.13 -3.34
CA GLU A 160 11.31 3.36 -4.10
C GLU A 160 10.06 3.84 -4.85
N ASN A 161 9.41 2.96 -5.62
CA ASN A 161 8.17 3.28 -6.34
C ASN A 161 7.04 3.69 -5.40
N VAL A 162 6.94 3.07 -4.22
CA VAL A 162 5.93 3.39 -3.21
C VAL A 162 6.18 4.77 -2.61
N LEU A 163 7.43 5.09 -2.26
CA LEU A 163 7.79 6.41 -1.74
C LEU A 163 7.52 7.51 -2.77
N TYR A 164 7.95 7.30 -4.02
CA TYR A 164 7.70 8.22 -5.12
C TYR A 164 6.19 8.43 -5.36
N PHE A 165 5.41 7.35 -5.37
CA PHE A 165 3.95 7.45 -5.51
C PHE A 165 3.31 8.22 -4.35
N LEU A 166 3.72 7.97 -3.10
CA LEU A 166 3.20 8.69 -1.94
C LEU A 166 3.54 10.19 -2.04
N GLN A 167 4.76 10.53 -2.42
CA GLN A 167 5.16 11.93 -2.63
C GLN A 167 4.29 12.60 -3.69
N LYS A 168 4.20 12.00 -4.88
CA LYS A 168 3.42 12.50 -6.01
C LYS A 168 1.96 12.70 -5.63
N SER A 169 1.34 11.66 -5.04
CA SER A 169 -0.09 11.70 -4.67
C SER A 169 -0.38 12.77 -3.60
N LEU A 170 0.47 12.94 -2.58
CA LEU A 170 0.27 13.97 -1.56
C LEU A 170 0.36 15.39 -2.15
N ILE A 171 1.27 15.63 -3.09
CA ILE A 171 1.38 16.92 -3.80
C ILE A 171 0.12 17.17 -4.63
N GLU A 172 -0.23 16.25 -5.53
CA GLU A 172 -1.34 16.44 -6.46
C GLU A 172 -2.69 16.55 -5.75
N ILE A 173 -2.94 15.76 -4.70
CA ILE A 173 -4.17 15.86 -3.88
C ILE A 173 -4.24 17.24 -3.20
N THR A 174 -3.11 17.76 -2.70
CA THR A 174 -3.07 19.08 -2.05
C THR A 174 -3.34 20.19 -3.05
N GLU A 175 -2.73 20.13 -4.24
CA GLU A 175 -2.96 21.10 -5.31
C GLU A 175 -4.41 21.08 -5.79
N GLU A 176 -4.98 19.89 -5.98
CA GLU A 176 -6.38 19.74 -6.39
C GLU A 176 -7.33 20.28 -5.31
N ASN A 177 -7.04 20.06 -4.02
CA ASN A 177 -7.83 20.60 -2.92
C ASN A 177 -7.88 22.13 -2.92
N ARG A 178 -6.78 22.79 -3.33
CA ARG A 178 -6.72 24.26 -3.47
C ARG A 178 -7.57 24.76 -4.64
N LYS A 179 -7.63 24.03 -5.77
CA LYS A 179 -8.47 24.38 -6.93
C LYS A 179 -9.96 24.33 -6.59
N PHE A 180 -10.38 23.44 -5.70
CA PHE A 180 -11.77 23.29 -5.26
C PHE A 180 -12.12 24.14 -4.02
N ALA A 181 -11.38 25.21 -3.72
CA ALA A 181 -11.70 26.14 -2.65
C ALA A 181 -13.16 26.61 -2.71
N GLY A 182 -13.92 26.35 -1.64
CA GLY A 182 -15.35 26.68 -1.53
C GLY A 182 -16.30 25.52 -1.85
N ASN A 183 -15.82 24.43 -2.47
CA ASN A 183 -16.59 23.19 -2.60
C ASN A 183 -16.30 22.26 -1.42
N HIS A 184 -17.00 22.48 -0.30
CA HIS A 184 -16.75 21.77 0.96
C HIS A 184 -16.84 20.24 0.86
N ILE A 185 -17.66 19.70 -0.06
CA ILE A 185 -17.81 18.24 -0.22
C ILE A 185 -16.53 17.66 -0.81
N VAL A 186 -16.07 18.22 -1.94
CA VAL A 186 -14.86 17.74 -2.63
C VAL A 186 -13.62 17.99 -1.78
N GLN A 187 -13.53 19.15 -1.12
CA GLN A 187 -12.42 19.46 -0.23
C GLN A 187 -12.35 18.50 0.97
N THR A 188 -13.49 18.17 1.58
CA THR A 188 -13.51 17.19 2.68
C THR A 188 -13.02 15.81 2.23
N GLN A 189 -13.38 15.39 1.01
CA GLN A 189 -12.91 14.13 0.44
C GLN A 189 -11.40 14.16 0.18
N LEU A 190 -10.87 15.19 -0.49
CA LEU A 190 -9.44 15.33 -0.78
C LEU A 190 -8.61 15.45 0.51
N MET A 191 -9.09 16.18 1.51
CA MET A 191 -8.47 16.24 2.83
C MET A 191 -8.46 14.87 3.53
N ASN A 192 -9.51 14.05 3.37
CA ASN A 192 -9.51 12.68 3.89
C ASN A 192 -8.48 11.80 3.18
N ASP A 193 -8.38 11.92 1.86
CA ASP A 193 -7.43 11.16 1.06
C ASP A 193 -6.00 11.54 1.39
N LEU A 194 -5.74 12.84 1.60
CA LEU A 194 -4.47 13.36 2.09
C LEU A 194 -4.10 12.78 3.46
N LEU A 195 -5.04 12.82 4.41
CA LEU A 195 -4.85 12.26 5.75
C LEU A 195 -4.49 10.77 5.70
N VAL A 196 -5.13 10.01 4.83
CA VAL A 196 -4.86 8.57 4.70
C VAL A 196 -3.52 8.32 4.02
N GLY A 197 -3.14 9.11 3.02
CA GLY A 197 -1.80 9.09 2.44
C GLY A 197 -0.72 9.24 3.52
N ILE A 198 -0.83 10.26 4.39
CA ILE A 198 0.12 10.49 5.49
C ILE A 198 0.16 9.31 6.46
N ARG A 199 -1.00 8.74 6.83
CA ARG A 199 -1.06 7.56 7.71
C ARG A 199 -0.37 6.34 7.10
N VAL A 200 -0.52 6.14 5.80
CA VAL A 200 0.16 5.05 5.08
C VAL A 200 1.66 5.29 5.04
N SER A 201 2.12 6.54 4.84
CA SER A 201 3.54 6.89 4.96
C SER A 201 4.10 6.59 6.36
N VAL A 202 3.37 6.93 7.42
CA VAL A 202 3.72 6.57 8.81
C VAL A 202 3.83 5.06 8.97
N MET A 203 2.85 4.30 8.49
CA MET A 203 2.86 2.84 8.58
C MET A 203 4.02 2.21 7.80
N LEU A 204 4.34 2.76 6.62
CA LEU A 204 5.46 2.31 5.79
C LEU A 204 6.77 2.36 6.58
N VAL A 205 7.07 3.50 7.19
CA VAL A 205 8.28 3.69 8.01
C VAL A 205 8.32 2.74 9.22
N GLN A 206 7.17 2.47 9.83
CA GLN A 206 7.10 1.60 11.00
C GLN A 206 7.26 0.11 10.66
N LYS A 207 6.81 -0.33 9.49
CA LYS A 207 6.73 -1.76 9.14
C LYS A 207 7.80 -2.23 8.16
N VAL A 208 8.34 -1.34 7.33
CA VAL A 208 9.35 -1.71 6.33
C VAL A 208 10.74 -1.71 6.96
N GLN A 209 11.27 -2.91 7.18
CA GLN A 209 12.65 -3.11 7.66
C GLN A 209 13.70 -2.55 6.70
N GLY A 210 13.37 -2.43 5.39
CA GLY A 210 14.25 -1.85 4.38
C GLY A 210 14.63 -0.39 4.64
N LEU A 211 13.74 0.39 5.26
CA LEU A 211 13.99 1.80 5.61
C LEU A 211 14.97 1.93 6.79
N GLN A 212 14.96 0.97 7.71
CA GLN A 212 15.89 0.93 8.85
C GLN A 212 17.29 0.45 8.46
N ARG A 213 17.43 -0.16 7.26
CA ARG A 213 18.71 -0.64 6.69
C ARG A 213 19.37 0.31 5.71
N ILE A 214 18.85 1.53 5.53
CA ILE A 214 19.52 2.58 4.74
C ILE A 214 20.86 3.03 5.40
N ASN A 215 21.22 2.42 6.54
CA ASN A 215 22.48 2.62 7.24
C ASN A 215 23.73 2.45 6.36
N SER A 216 24.52 3.51 6.47
CA SER A 216 25.98 3.58 6.35
C SER A 216 26.58 3.86 4.99
N ASN A 217 25.83 3.79 3.88
CA ASN A 217 26.38 4.19 2.59
C ASN A 217 25.29 4.81 1.72
N ILE A 218 25.58 6.04 1.25
CA ILE A 218 24.95 6.72 0.11
C ILE A 218 23.85 7.73 0.49
N SER A 219 24.29 8.94 0.83
CA SER A 219 23.52 10.20 0.78
C SER A 219 22.99 10.57 -0.62
N SER A 220 23.15 9.70 -1.62
CA SER A 220 22.70 9.87 -3.01
C SER A 220 21.77 8.75 -3.53
N SER A 221 21.16 7.93 -2.66
CA SER A 221 20.21 6.92 -3.12
C SER A 221 18.87 7.58 -3.50
N PRO A 222 18.20 7.15 -4.59
CA PRO A 222 16.88 7.67 -4.97
C PRO A 222 15.82 7.50 -3.86
N THR A 223 15.96 6.44 -3.06
CA THR A 223 15.13 6.18 -1.88
C THR A 223 15.31 7.27 -0.81
N TRP A 224 16.55 7.66 -0.51
CA TRP A 224 16.83 8.75 0.44
C TRP A 224 16.26 10.09 -0.03
N GLN A 225 16.41 10.41 -1.32
CA GLN A 225 15.83 11.63 -1.90
C GLN A 225 14.30 11.65 -1.76
N SER A 226 13.63 10.54 -2.09
CA SER A 226 12.17 10.43 -1.93
C SER A 226 11.74 10.60 -0.46
N MET A 227 12.52 10.11 0.50
CA MET A 227 12.26 10.31 1.93
C MET A 227 12.44 11.77 2.36
N CYS A 228 13.49 12.46 1.90
CA CYS A 228 13.69 13.89 2.14
C CYS A 228 12.55 14.74 1.57
N GLU A 229 12.08 14.41 0.37
CA GLU A 229 10.99 15.12 -0.29
C GLU A 229 9.67 14.92 0.47
N LEU A 230 9.36 13.70 0.90
CA LEU A 230 8.23 13.42 1.79
C LEU A 230 8.33 14.17 3.11
N LEU A 231 9.51 14.22 3.73
CA LEU A 231 9.75 14.97 4.96
C LEU A 231 9.49 16.48 4.77
N SER A 232 9.92 17.03 3.63
CA SER A 232 9.64 18.42 3.25
C SER A 232 8.13 18.68 3.09
N ILE A 233 7.40 17.75 2.46
CA ILE A 233 5.94 17.83 2.32
C ILE A 233 5.26 17.84 3.70
N PHE A 234 5.61 16.90 4.58
CA PHE A 234 5.00 16.83 5.91
C PHE A 234 5.31 18.07 6.75
N THR A 235 6.50 18.63 6.63
CA THR A 235 6.89 19.89 7.29
C THR A 235 6.07 21.07 6.76
N LYS A 236 5.84 21.15 5.45
CA LYS A 236 4.96 22.17 4.86
C LYS A 236 3.53 22.04 5.38
N PHE A 237 3.01 20.82 5.54
CA PHE A 237 1.67 20.60 6.08
C PHE A 237 1.53 21.02 7.55
N LEU A 238 2.62 21.06 8.33
CA LEU A 238 2.57 21.54 9.71
C LEU A 238 2.31 23.05 9.81
N SER A 239 2.76 23.81 8.80
CA SER A 239 2.64 25.27 8.75
C SER A 239 1.51 25.76 7.85
N ASP A 240 0.72 24.85 7.26
CA ASP A 240 -0.39 25.20 6.37
C ASP A 240 -1.68 25.33 7.20
N ASP A 241 -2.11 26.56 7.45
CA ASP A 241 -3.29 26.90 8.24
C ASP A 241 -4.62 26.52 7.56
N ASP A 242 -4.61 26.29 6.24
CA ASP A 242 -5.80 25.89 5.48
C ASP A 242 -6.08 24.38 5.60
N LEU A 243 -5.15 23.60 6.17
CA LEU A 243 -5.31 22.16 6.39
C LEU A 243 -5.99 21.86 7.74
N LEU A 244 -6.73 20.76 7.80
CA LEU A 244 -7.34 20.30 9.04
C LEU A 244 -6.28 20.00 10.11
N ARG A 245 -6.56 20.35 11.36
CA ARG A 245 -5.69 20.06 12.52
C ARG A 245 -5.27 18.58 12.61
N THR A 246 -6.14 17.65 12.23
CA THR A 246 -5.83 16.21 12.21
C THR A 246 -4.75 15.86 11.19
N ILE A 247 -4.73 16.55 10.04
CA ILE A 247 -3.69 16.41 9.02
C ILE A 247 -2.37 16.93 9.59
N GLN A 248 -2.36 18.15 10.13
CA GLN A 248 -1.19 18.74 10.80
C GLN A 248 -0.62 17.81 11.88
N SER A 249 -1.44 17.32 12.82
CA SER A 249 -0.98 16.44 13.90
C SER A 249 -0.43 15.11 13.38
N THR A 250 -1.03 14.54 12.31
CA THR A 250 -0.56 13.29 11.72
C THR A 250 0.74 13.51 10.93
N SER A 251 0.87 14.65 10.24
CA SER A 251 2.12 15.06 9.59
C SER A 251 3.24 15.26 10.61
N GLY A 252 2.96 15.82 11.78
CA GLY A 252 3.95 15.94 12.86
C GLY A 252 4.48 14.58 13.32
N LEU A 253 3.59 13.59 13.47
CA LEU A 253 4.01 12.21 13.73
C LEU A 253 4.84 11.63 12.57
N ALA A 254 4.46 11.89 11.32
CA ALA A 254 5.21 11.46 10.14
C ALA A 254 6.63 12.06 10.14
N VAL A 255 6.78 13.37 10.36
CA VAL A 255 8.09 14.04 10.49
C VAL A 255 8.97 13.34 11.51
N ILE A 256 8.44 13.09 12.71
CA ILE A 256 9.21 12.45 13.79
C ILE A 256 9.67 11.04 13.39
N LEU A 257 8.79 10.24 12.79
CA LEU A 257 9.12 8.87 12.42
C LEU A 257 10.08 8.79 11.23
N PHE A 258 9.93 9.67 10.24
CA PHE A 258 10.85 9.74 9.10
C PHE A 258 12.26 10.16 9.57
N ILE A 259 12.38 11.21 10.40
CA ILE A 259 13.66 11.60 11.00
C ILE A 259 14.25 10.42 11.78
N LYS A 260 13.47 9.76 12.62
CA LYS A 260 13.96 8.60 13.39
C LYS A 260 14.44 7.45 12.50
N ALA A 261 13.79 7.22 11.36
CA ALA A 261 14.19 6.16 10.43
C ALA A 261 15.41 6.55 9.58
N MET A 262 15.55 7.84 9.26
CA MET A 262 16.64 8.38 8.47
C MET A 262 17.94 8.56 9.29
N PHE A 263 17.83 8.81 10.60
CA PHE A 263 18.95 9.08 11.48
C PHE A 263 19.21 7.92 12.44
N HIS A 264 20.31 7.21 12.22
CA HIS A 264 20.86 6.24 13.17
C HIS A 264 22.36 6.52 13.38
N PRO A 265 22.87 6.56 14.62
CA PRO A 265 22.20 6.24 15.89
C PRO A 265 21.26 7.34 16.42
N PRO A 266 20.27 6.98 17.27
CA PRO A 266 19.23 7.89 17.75
C PRO A 266 19.70 8.98 18.72
N GLU A 267 20.99 9.01 19.05
CA GLU A 267 21.60 9.91 20.02
C GLU A 267 21.75 11.35 19.50
N LYS A 268 21.85 11.55 18.17
CA LYS A 268 21.93 12.87 17.52
C LYS A 268 20.55 13.50 17.23
N ILE A 269 19.47 12.74 17.46
CA ILE A 269 18.09 13.15 17.14
C ILE A 269 17.60 14.35 17.99
N PRO A 270 17.88 14.43 19.31
CA PRO A 270 17.43 15.57 20.13
C PRO A 270 17.96 16.93 19.65
N ASP A 271 19.24 17.01 19.27
CA ASP A 271 19.89 18.23 18.81
C ASP A 271 19.33 18.69 17.45
N LEU A 272 18.99 17.74 16.59
CA LEU A 272 18.35 17.98 15.30
C LEU A 272 16.91 18.51 15.48
N PHE A 273 16.13 17.94 16.40
CA PHE A 273 14.81 18.46 16.74
C PHE A 273 14.89 19.87 17.31
N ALA A 274 15.84 20.13 18.23
CA ALA A 274 16.05 21.48 18.76
C ALA A 274 16.35 22.48 17.63
N SER A 275 17.15 22.08 16.65
CA SER A 275 17.48 22.88 15.46
C SER A 275 16.27 23.10 14.53
N LEU A 276 15.44 22.07 14.31
CA LEU A 276 14.21 22.15 13.52
C LEU A 276 13.14 23.05 14.16
N PHE A 277 12.92 22.90 15.47
CA PHE A 277 11.98 23.74 16.22
C PHE A 277 12.44 25.21 16.27
N CYS A 278 13.75 25.46 16.30
CA CYS A 278 14.31 26.80 16.21
C CYS A 278 14.36 27.37 14.78
N GLY A 279 14.56 26.52 13.76
CA GLY A 279 14.73 26.91 12.35
C GLY A 279 13.45 27.03 11.53
N LEU A 280 12.29 26.65 12.06
CA LEU A 280 10.96 26.80 11.42
C LEU A 280 10.58 28.26 11.08
N HIS A 281 11.41 29.24 11.43
CA HIS A 281 11.27 30.63 11.00
C HIS A 281 11.95 30.94 9.64
N GLU A 282 12.83 30.07 9.12
CA GLU A 282 13.57 30.32 7.88
C GLU A 282 13.52 29.12 6.91
N ARG A 283 12.64 29.25 5.90
CA ARG A 283 12.55 28.54 4.61
C ARG A 283 12.77 26.99 4.57
N PRO A 284 11.86 26.22 3.91
CA PRO A 284 11.90 24.76 3.86
C PRO A 284 13.11 24.10 3.15
N GLY A 285 13.95 24.86 2.44
CA GLY A 285 15.20 24.34 1.84
C GLY A 285 16.36 24.17 2.82
N VAL A 286 16.30 24.83 3.98
CA VAL A 286 17.35 24.80 5.00
C VAL A 286 17.31 23.49 5.80
N VAL A 287 16.15 22.87 5.92
CA VAL A 287 15.98 21.59 6.63
C VAL A 287 16.84 20.50 6.01
N CYS A 288 16.81 20.28 4.68
CA CYS A 288 17.69 19.29 4.04
C CYS A 288 19.18 19.64 4.15
N ALA A 289 19.54 20.92 4.11
CA ALA A 289 20.93 21.35 4.27
C ALA A 289 21.45 21.11 5.70
N LEU A 290 20.67 21.45 6.73
CA LEU A 290 20.99 21.18 8.14
C LEU A 290 21.04 19.67 8.43
N LEU A 291 20.15 18.88 7.81
CA LEU A 291 20.17 17.42 7.89
C LEU A 291 21.46 16.83 7.29
N GLN A 292 21.94 17.42 6.18
CA GLN A 292 23.14 16.97 5.47
C GLN A 292 24.43 17.37 6.21
N GLU A 293 24.50 18.58 6.79
CA GLU A 293 25.62 19.02 7.63
C GLU A 293 25.74 18.17 8.91
N SER A 294 24.62 17.79 9.53
CA SER A 294 24.59 16.95 10.74
C SER A 294 25.03 15.49 10.51
N LEU A 295 25.04 15.03 9.25
CA LEU A 295 25.47 13.69 8.83
C LEU A 295 26.96 13.62 8.45
N LEU A 296 27.60 14.77 8.18
CA LEU A 296 29.01 14.89 7.78
C LEU A 296 29.97 15.15 8.95
N CYS A 297 29.45 15.37 10.17
CA CYS A 297 30.19 15.40 11.44
C CYS A 297 29.73 14.25 12.35
#